data_AF-A0A6N3T6J6-F1
#
_entry.id   AF-A0A6N3T6J6-F1
#
_cell.length_a   1.000
_cell.length_b   1.000
_cell.length_c   1.000
_cell.angle_alpha   90.00
_cell.angle_beta   90.00
_cell.angle_gamma   90.00
#
_symmetry.space_group_name_H-M   'P 1'
#
loop_
_entity.id
_entity.type
_entity.pdbx_description
1 polymer ?
#
loop_
_entity_poly.entity_id
_entity_poly.type
_entity_poly.pdbx_seq_one_letter_code
_entity_poly.pdbx_strand_id
1 'polypeptide(L)'
;MYSYYQIGYSLTEGQKLRQNAGMSLGAFVNGPQTHAATLEAYYDIPVMPGLVVQPVFEYMMRPGETSKIPNAILTGVKLLAAL
;
A
#
# COMPACT_ATOMS: atom_id res chain seq x y z
N MET A 1 9.99 4.97 -7.50
CA MET A 1 9.08 3.94 -8.04
C MET A 1 7.64 4.37 -7.85
N TYR A 2 6.78 4.18 -8.85
CA TYR A 2 5.33 4.31 -8.70
C TYR A 2 4.70 2.96 -8.98
N SER A 3 3.81 2.51 -8.10
CA SER A 3 3.05 1.27 -8.24
C SER A 3 1.57 1.58 -8.13
N TYR A 4 0.77 0.93 -8.97
CA TYR A 4 -0.68 1.01 -8.97
C TYR A 4 -1.25 -0.38 -9.18
N TYR A 5 -2.24 -0.76 -8.39
CA TYR A 5 -3.00 -1.98 -8.63
C TYR A 5 -4.48 -1.76 -8.38
N GLN A 6 -5.28 -2.42 -9.21
CA GLN A 6 -6.73 -2.32 -9.25
C GLN A 6 -7.34 -3.61 -8.71
N ILE A 7 -8.31 -3.46 -7.82
CA ILE A 7 -9.11 -4.58 -7.32
C ILE A 7 -10.14 -4.98 -8.35
N GLY A 8 -10.39 -6.29 -8.46
CA GLY A 8 -11.36 -6.86 -9.37
C GLY A 8 -12.74 -6.22 -9.23
N TYR A 9 -13.38 -5.96 -10.36
CA TYR A 9 -14.68 -5.30 -10.42
C TYR A 9 -15.75 -6.07 -9.64
N SER A 10 -15.78 -7.41 -9.75
CA SER A 10 -16.75 -8.26 -9.05
C SER A 10 -16.63 -8.16 -7.52
N LEU A 11 -15.40 -8.11 -6.98
CA LEU A 11 -15.18 -7.92 -5.55
C LEU A 11 -15.66 -6.54 -5.10
N THR A 12 -15.28 -5.51 -5.86
CA THR A 12 -15.65 -4.11 -5.58
C THR A 12 -17.17 -3.95 -5.53
N GLU A 13 -17.89 -4.43 -6.55
CA GLU A 13 -19.34 -4.33 -6.61
C GLU A 13 -20.02 -5.20 -5.55
N GLY A 14 -19.54 -6.42 -5.31
CA GLY A 14 -20.07 -7.28 -4.25
C GLY A 14 -19.97 -6.62 -2.87
N GLN A 15 -18.85 -5.94 -2.58
CA GLN A 15 -18.67 -5.18 -1.35
C GLN A 15 -19.59 -3.95 -1.28
N LYS A 16 -19.77 -3.21 -2.37
CA LYS A 16 -20.74 -2.10 -2.42
C LYS A 16 -22.16 -2.57 -2.15
N LEU A 17 -22.59 -3.67 -2.77
CA LEU A 17 -23.93 -4.23 -2.56
C LEU A 17 -24.13 -4.67 -1.11
N ARG A 18 -23.15 -5.34 -0.50
CA ARG A 18 -23.20 -5.70 0.93
C ARG A 18 -23.27 -4.48 1.84
N GLN A 19 -22.47 -3.45 1.57
CA GLN A 19 -22.48 -2.21 2.32
C GLN A 19 -23.85 -1.50 2.22
N ASN A 20 -24.43 -1.43 1.01
CA ASN A 20 -25.75 -0.84 0.79
C ASN A 20 -26.87 -1.64 1.48
N ALA A 21 -26.71 -2.95 1.62
CA ALA A 21 -27.60 -3.83 2.36
C ALA A 21 -27.39 -3.77 3.89
N GLY A 22 -26.49 -2.91 4.40
CA GLY A 22 -26.17 -2.82 5.83
C GLY A 22 -25.43 -4.04 6.38
N MET A 23 -24.89 -4.91 5.51
CA MET A 23 -24.17 -6.10 5.91
C MET A 23 -22.71 -5.78 6.20
N SER A 24 -22.12 -6.52 7.15
CA SER A 24 -20.68 -6.47 7.39
C SER A 24 -19.88 -6.92 6.16
N LEU A 25 -18.75 -6.25 5.89
CA LEU A 25 -17.80 -6.59 4.83
C LEU A 25 -16.78 -7.66 5.24
N GLY A 26 -16.84 -8.14 6.49
CA GLY A 26 -15.87 -9.06 7.06
C GLY A 26 -14.89 -8.35 7.99
N ALA A 27 -14.06 -9.14 8.66
CA ALA A 27 -13.06 -8.61 9.57
C ALA A 27 -12.02 -7.77 8.80
N PHE A 28 -11.61 -6.64 9.39
CA PHE A 28 -10.56 -5.74 8.87
C PHE A 28 -10.86 -5.06 7.52
N VAL A 29 -12.08 -5.17 6.98
CA VAL A 29 -12.52 -4.48 5.76
C VAL A 29 -13.32 -3.23 6.14
N ASN A 30 -12.68 -2.07 6.09
CA ASN A 30 -13.27 -0.80 6.53
C ASN A 30 -14.24 -0.18 5.50
N GLY A 31 -14.23 -0.65 4.27
CA GLY A 31 -15.11 -0.20 3.19
C GLY A 31 -14.83 -0.95 1.89
N PRO A 32 -15.61 -0.73 0.82
CA PRO A 32 -15.36 -1.34 -0.47
C PRO A 32 -13.94 -1.03 -0.96
N GLN A 33 -13.24 -2.08 -1.37
CA GLN A 33 -11.90 -2.03 -1.91
C GLN A 33 -11.98 -1.73 -3.40
N THR A 34 -11.05 -0.91 -3.90
CA THR A 34 -11.10 -0.35 -5.25
C THR A 34 -9.73 -0.40 -5.92
N HIS A 35 -8.78 0.37 -5.40
CA HIS A 35 -7.40 0.39 -5.86
C HIS A 35 -6.54 0.95 -4.74
N ALA A 36 -5.24 0.70 -4.84
CA ALA A 36 -4.24 1.45 -4.11
C ALA A 36 -3.08 1.81 -5.03
N ALA A 37 -2.34 2.83 -4.62
CA ALA A 37 -1.13 3.24 -5.30
C ALA A 37 -0.07 3.60 -4.29
N THR A 38 1.18 3.40 -4.67
CA THR A 38 2.34 3.69 -3.82
C THR A 38 3.36 4.49 -4.62
N LEU A 39 3.81 5.60 -4.07
CA LEU A 39 4.97 6.34 -4.55
C LEU A 39 6.13 6.11 -3.57
N GLU A 40 7.16 5.42 -4.02
CA GLU A 40 8.36 5.16 -3.22
C GLU A 40 9.55 5.96 -3.79
N ALA A 41 10.29 6.65 -2.94
CA ALA A 41 11.55 7.30 -3.26
C ALA A 41 12.64 6.76 -2.32
N TYR A 42 13.78 6.41 -2.90
CA TYR A 42 14.88 5.82 -2.15
C TYR A 42 16.22 6.29 -2.71
N TYR A 43 17.25 6.24 -1.86
CA TYR A 43 18.62 6.57 -2.23
C TYR A 43 19.58 5.51 -1.69
N ASP A 44 20.44 4.97 -2.55
CA ASP A 44 21.39 3.93 -2.17
C ASP A 44 22.68 4.55 -1.65
N ILE A 45 23.03 4.22 -0.40
CA ILE A 45 24.29 4.60 0.23
C ILE A 45 25.18 3.34 0.26
N PRO A 46 26.16 3.21 -0.66
CA PRO A 46 27.13 2.13 -0.59
C PRO A 46 28.06 2.38 0.60
N VAL A 47 27.96 1.56 1.64
CA VAL A 47 28.76 1.73 2.87
C VAL A 47 30.10 1.02 2.73
N MET A 48 30.08 -0.24 2.27
CA MET A 48 31.26 -1.06 1.98
C MET A 48 30.89 -2.12 0.94
N PRO A 49 31.86 -2.81 0.32
CA PRO A 49 31.56 -3.92 -0.60
C PRO A 49 30.62 -4.93 0.06
N GLY A 50 29.51 -5.23 -0.60
CA GLY A 50 28.49 -6.14 -0.09
C GLY A 50 27.52 -5.53 0.95
N LEU A 51 27.58 -4.22 1.26
CA LEU A 51 26.61 -3.55 2.14
C LEU A 51 26.11 -2.22 1.57
N VAL A 52 24.80 -2.11 1.42
CA VAL A 52 24.09 -0.88 1.02
C VAL A 52 23.02 -0.55 2.07
N VAL A 53 22.99 0.72 2.48
CA VAL A 53 21.94 1.29 3.32
C VAL A 53 21.07 2.19 2.46
N GLN A 54 19.76 2.00 2.50
CA GLN A 54 18.83 2.73 1.65
C GLN A 54 17.75 3.40 2.52
N PRO A 55 17.84 4.71 2.83
CA PRO A 55 16.68 5.47 3.32
C PRO A 55 15.56 5.45 2.28
N VAL A 56 14.33 5.24 2.76
CA VAL A 56 13.12 5.14 1.93
C VAL A 56 12.04 6.07 2.45
N PHE A 57 11.43 6.79 1.53
CA PHE A 57 10.17 7.51 1.71
C PHE A 57 9.09 6.84 0.87
N GLU A 58 7.90 6.66 1.42
CA GLU A 58 6.77 6.10 0.73
C GLU A 58 5.50 6.91 0.99
N TYR A 59 4.74 7.21 -0.06
CA TYR A 59 3.40 7.76 0.02
C TYR A 59 2.39 6.73 -0.49
N MET A 60 1.56 6.23 0.42
CA MET A 60 0.53 5.22 0.15
C MET A 60 -0.83 5.90 -0.03
N MET A 61 -1.41 5.73 -1.22
CA MET A 61 -2.75 6.21 -1.58
C MET A 61 -3.75 5.08 -1.37
N ARG A 62 -4.82 5.37 -0.60
CA ARG A 62 -5.86 4.39 -0.22
C ARG A 62 -5.28 3.11 0.41
N PRO A 63 -4.68 3.18 1.61
CA PRO A 63 -4.30 1.98 2.34
C PRO A 63 -5.50 1.05 2.54
N GLY A 64 -5.28 -0.27 2.44
CA GLY A 64 -6.37 -1.25 2.44
C GLY A 64 -7.35 -1.08 1.29
N GLU A 65 -6.87 -0.47 0.18
CA GLU A 65 -7.55 -0.29 -1.10
C GLU A 65 -8.88 0.47 -1.01
N THR A 66 -9.12 1.15 0.11
CA THR A 66 -10.40 1.77 0.44
C THR A 66 -10.23 3.27 0.64
N SER A 67 -11.26 4.05 0.32
CA SER A 67 -11.28 5.49 0.58
C SER A 67 -11.56 5.84 2.05
N LYS A 68 -11.80 4.84 2.90
CA LYS A 68 -12.08 5.00 4.33
C LYS A 68 -10.83 5.17 5.18
N ILE A 69 -9.67 4.72 4.70
CA ILE A 69 -8.39 4.92 5.37
C ILE A 69 -7.69 6.09 4.67
N PRO A 70 -7.31 7.15 5.39
CA PRO A 70 -6.56 8.27 4.82
C PRO A 70 -5.24 7.81 4.19
N ASN A 71 -4.75 8.58 3.22
CA ASN A 71 -3.43 8.35 2.65
C ASN A 71 -2.34 8.43 3.74
N ALA A 72 -1.30 7.62 3.60
CA ALA A 72 -0.24 7.51 4.59
C ALA A 72 1.11 7.93 4.02
N ILE A 73 1.93 8.56 4.87
CA ILE A 73 3.35 8.75 4.64
C ILE A 73 4.09 7.74 5.50
N LEU A 74 5.01 7.01 4.91
CA LEU A 74 5.90 6.08 5.58
C LEU A 74 7.34 6.48 5.30
N THR A 75 8.18 6.34 6.32
CA THR A 75 9.63 6.49 6.19
C THR A 75 10.31 5.29 6.80
N GLY A 76 11.43 4.88 6.23
CA GLY A 76 12.12 3.68 6.68
C GLY A 76 13.55 3.60 6.15
N VAL A 77 14.21 2.51 6.52
CA VAL A 77 15.56 2.18 6.05
C VAL A 77 15.55 0.72 5.60
N LYS A 78 15.95 0.46 4.35
CA LYS A 78 16.21 -0.88 3.83
C LYS A 78 17.73 -1.15 3.94
N LEU A 79 18.07 -2.36 4.39
CA LEU A 79 19.45 -2.83 4.49
C LEU A 79 19.64 -3.97 3.50
N LEU A 80 20.61 -3.84 2.62
CA LEU A 80 20.96 -4.84 1.61
C LEU A 80 22.37 -5.33 1.90
N ALA A 81 22.51 -6.61 2.24
CA ALA A 81 23.80 -7.22 2.56
C ALA A 81 24.01 -8.50 1.74
N ALA A 82 25.20 -8.62 1.15
CA ALA A 82 25.68 -9.79 0.43
C ALA A 82 27.14 -10.03 0.86
N LEU A 83 27.30 -10.51 2.10
CA LEU A 83 28.58 -10.88 2.73
C LEU A 83 28.94 -12.34 2.40
#